data_AF-A0A3D3GRQ0-F1
#
_entry.id   AF-A0A3D3GRQ0-F1
#
_cell.length_a   1.000
_cell.length_b   1.000
_cell.length_c   1.000
_cell.angle_alpha   90.00
_cell.angle_beta   90.00
_cell.angle_gamma   90.00
#
_symmetry.space_group_name_H-M   'P 1'
#
loop_
_entity.id
_entity.type
_entity.pdbx_description
1 polymer ?
#
loop_
_entity_poly.entity_id
_entity_poly.type
_entity_poly.pdbx_seq_one_letter_code
_entity_poly.pdbx_strand_id
1 'polypeptide(L)'
;MTTQFNKYQSRHRPSTPRFRNTMGMAPVTPANALHQPRSSNEQKLRIIPFGGQEEVGRNMTIFEYGHDIIVLDMGLQFPEEDMPGVDYIIPDIRYLKGKEKNIRGVILSHGHLDHIGAVPHLLPRLGWPTVYASRMTLALVRRRLEEAKLQRYLKAYEIKTANETLTLGKIKVGFFDVTHSIMDALGVVIQTPVANIVHPGDWRYDLNPVTGRPTDFSQLARWNSKTTPSVLMMESLGSTKEGSQISEIEIFRNIKGLLERAPGRVIIATFASMVERVGWLINISEQLGKKVALDGYSMKMNVEIAKK
;
A
#
# COMPACT_ATOMS: atom_id res chain seq x y z
N MET A 1 -38.81 -17.53 -36.73
CA MET A 1 -37.93 -18.23 -37.68
C MET A 1 -36.76 -18.77 -36.88
N THR A 2 -36.84 -19.94 -36.25
CA THR A 2 -36.61 -21.28 -36.84
C THR A 2 -35.26 -21.29 -37.57
N THR A 3 -34.23 -22.08 -37.22
CA THR A 3 -34.26 -23.55 -37.13
C THR A 3 -33.00 -24.09 -36.43
N GLN A 4 -33.16 -25.22 -35.73
CA GLN A 4 -32.12 -26.14 -35.20
C GLN A 4 -31.31 -26.81 -36.33
N PHE A 5 -30.15 -27.43 -36.03
CA PHE A 5 -29.94 -28.90 -36.07
C PHE A 5 -28.45 -29.33 -35.95
N ASN A 6 -28.15 -29.93 -34.79
CA ASN A 6 -27.43 -31.19 -34.50
C ASN A 6 -26.49 -31.90 -35.51
N LYS A 7 -25.34 -32.33 -34.92
CA LYS A 7 -24.74 -33.69 -34.83
C LYS A 7 -23.78 -34.28 -35.88
N TYR A 8 -22.90 -35.12 -35.30
CA TYR A 8 -22.00 -36.16 -35.81
C TYR A 8 -20.57 -35.70 -36.19
N GLN A 9 -19.47 -36.42 -35.91
CA GLN A 9 -19.29 -37.86 -35.65
C GLN A 9 -17.93 -38.13 -34.96
N SER A 10 -17.90 -39.17 -34.13
CA SER A 10 -16.73 -39.78 -33.49
C SER A 10 -15.98 -40.76 -34.39
N ARG A 11 -14.64 -40.69 -34.47
CA ARG A 11 -13.69 -41.75 -34.93
C ARG A 11 -12.29 -41.38 -34.37
N HIS A 12 -11.34 -42.21 -33.95
CA HIS A 12 -11.13 -43.64 -33.77
C HIS A 12 -9.96 -43.75 -32.76
N ARG A 13 -9.99 -44.73 -31.84
CA ARG A 13 -8.81 -45.13 -31.04
C ARG A 13 -8.08 -46.26 -31.78
N PRO A 14 -6.75 -46.20 -31.94
CA PRO A 14 -5.94 -47.37 -32.25
C PRO A 14 -5.45 -48.07 -30.98
N SER A 15 -5.36 -49.38 -31.12
CA SER A 15 -5.00 -50.43 -30.17
C SER A 15 -3.57 -50.39 -29.62
N THR A 16 -3.44 -50.75 -28.35
CA THR A 16 -2.20 -51.09 -27.64
C THR A 16 -1.55 -52.38 -28.16
N PRO A 17 -0.20 -52.45 -28.31
CA PRO A 17 0.53 -53.70 -28.33
C PRO A 17 1.01 -54.09 -26.93
N ARG A 18 0.85 -55.38 -26.59
CA ARG A 18 1.45 -56.03 -25.41
C ARG A 18 2.93 -56.30 -25.66
N PHE A 19 3.80 -55.89 -24.74
CA PHE A 19 5.15 -56.46 -24.60
C PHE A 19 5.31 -57.03 -23.19
N ARG A 20 5.90 -58.23 -23.12
CA ARG A 20 6.12 -59.01 -21.90
C ARG A 20 7.63 -59.20 -21.70
N ASN A 21 8.07 -59.03 -20.45
CA ASN A 21 9.35 -59.47 -19.84
C ASN A 21 10.63 -58.77 -20.36
N THR A 22 11.64 -58.40 -19.58
CA THR A 22 12.23 -58.85 -18.31
C THR A 22 13.15 -57.76 -17.73
N MET A 23 13.22 -57.60 -16.41
CA MET A 23 14.47 -57.63 -15.59
C MET A 23 14.19 -57.08 -14.19
N GLY A 24 14.64 -57.81 -13.18
CA GLY A 24 14.45 -57.48 -11.77
C GLY A 24 15.24 -56.24 -11.36
N MET A 25 14.57 -55.33 -10.65
CA MET A 25 15.21 -54.32 -9.82
C MET A 25 14.74 -54.52 -8.39
N ALA A 26 15.70 -54.53 -7.46
CA ALA A 26 15.47 -54.63 -6.03
C ALA A 26 14.53 -53.51 -5.53
N PRO A 27 13.71 -53.75 -4.51
CA PRO A 27 12.82 -52.72 -3.97
C PRO A 27 13.65 -51.62 -3.31
N VAL A 28 13.65 -50.44 -3.93
CA VAL A 28 14.11 -49.20 -3.29
C VAL A 28 13.07 -48.82 -2.25
N THR A 29 13.42 -48.95 -0.97
CA THR A 29 12.63 -48.44 0.15
C THR A 29 12.54 -46.92 0.05
N PRO A 30 11.34 -46.31 -0.02
CA PRO A 30 11.24 -44.87 0.17
C PRO A 30 11.61 -44.57 1.62
N ALA A 31 12.65 -43.76 1.81
CA ALA A 31 12.93 -43.16 3.10
C ALA A 31 11.71 -42.34 3.51
N ASN A 32 10.94 -42.86 4.46
CA ASN A 32 9.90 -42.12 5.17
C ASN A 32 10.57 -41.02 6.00
N ALA A 33 10.91 -39.91 5.36
CA ALA A 33 10.97 -38.63 6.05
C ALA A 33 9.53 -38.34 6.49
N LEU A 34 9.25 -38.58 7.77
CA LEU A 34 7.99 -38.25 8.44
C LEU A 34 7.68 -36.77 8.19
N HIS A 35 6.94 -36.49 7.12
CA HIS A 35 6.32 -35.21 6.90
C HIS A 35 5.23 -35.11 7.96
N GLN A 36 5.57 -34.53 9.11
CA GLN A 36 4.56 -34.17 10.09
C GLN A 36 3.52 -33.31 9.34
N PRO A 37 2.22 -33.64 9.42
CA PRO A 37 1.21 -32.86 8.77
C PRO A 37 1.27 -31.45 9.37
N ARG A 38 1.74 -30.48 8.56
CA ARG A 38 1.66 -29.06 8.92
C ARG A 38 0.22 -28.80 9.33
N SER A 39 0.02 -28.21 10.50
CA SER A 39 -1.34 -27.87 10.94
C SER A 39 -2.04 -27.08 9.82
N SER A 40 -3.30 -27.38 9.56
CA SER A 40 -4.04 -26.86 8.39
C SER A 40 -4.10 -25.32 8.30
N ASN A 41 -3.74 -24.60 9.37
CA ASN A 41 -3.60 -23.15 9.42
C ASN A 41 -2.26 -22.62 8.90
N GLU A 42 -1.18 -23.42 8.85
CA GLU A 42 0.12 -22.99 8.32
C GLU A 42 0.19 -23.01 6.79
N GLN A 43 -0.92 -23.21 6.10
CA GLN A 43 -1.00 -23.25 4.64
C GLN A 43 -2.02 -22.24 4.07
N LYS A 44 -2.53 -21.32 4.91
CA LYS A 44 -3.55 -20.34 4.49
C LYS A 44 -3.09 -18.92 4.79
N LEU A 45 -3.05 -18.10 3.75
CA LEU A 45 -2.96 -16.64 3.89
C LEU A 45 -4.38 -16.08 3.94
N ARG A 46 -4.68 -15.29 4.97
CA ARG A 46 -5.93 -14.51 5.07
C ARG A 46 -5.60 -13.05 4.77
N ILE A 47 -6.34 -12.47 3.84
CA ILE A 47 -6.34 -11.04 3.53
C ILE A 47 -7.67 -10.50 4.04
N ILE A 48 -7.63 -9.57 4.98
CA ILE A 48 -8.82 -9.11 5.69
C ILE A 48 -8.80 -7.59 5.69
N PRO A 49 -9.57 -6.93 4.82
CA PRO A 49 -9.74 -5.48 4.87
C PRO A 49 -10.63 -5.10 6.07
N PHE A 50 -10.19 -4.11 6.84
CA PHE A 50 -10.91 -3.54 7.99
C PHE A 50 -11.48 -2.15 7.68
N GLY A 51 -11.05 -1.56 6.57
CA GLY A 51 -11.54 -0.31 6.00
C GLY A 51 -10.86 -0.04 4.65
N GLY A 52 -11.40 0.93 3.91
CA GLY A 52 -10.97 1.29 2.55
C GLY A 52 -11.63 0.45 1.44
N GLN A 53 -12.72 -0.26 1.75
CA GLN A 53 -13.48 -1.03 0.75
C GLN A 53 -14.90 -0.48 0.67
N GLU A 54 -15.38 -0.26 -0.57
CA GLU A 54 -16.69 0.37 -0.85
C GLU A 54 -16.84 1.79 -0.24
N GLU A 55 -15.71 2.45 0.01
CA GLU A 55 -15.62 3.76 0.67
C GLU A 55 -14.30 4.47 0.36
N VAL A 56 -14.18 5.73 0.75
CA VAL A 56 -12.95 6.51 0.67
C VAL A 56 -12.49 6.88 2.06
N GLY A 57 -11.29 6.44 2.43
CA GLY A 57 -10.71 6.68 3.75
C GLY A 57 -10.56 5.41 4.57
N ARG A 58 -10.06 5.58 5.80
CA ARG A 58 -9.91 4.52 6.81
C ARG A 58 -9.22 3.25 6.33
N ASN A 59 -8.26 3.38 5.41
CA ASN A 59 -7.53 2.24 4.85
C ASN A 59 -6.84 1.45 5.96
N MET A 60 -7.15 0.16 6.05
CA MET A 60 -6.49 -0.78 6.95
C MET A 60 -6.73 -2.20 6.44
N THR A 61 -5.65 -2.91 6.11
CA THR A 61 -5.72 -4.31 5.67
C THR A 61 -4.83 -5.19 6.53
N ILE A 62 -5.36 -6.34 6.93
CA ILE A 62 -4.64 -7.35 7.72
C ILE A 62 -4.23 -8.52 6.85
N PHE A 63 -2.98 -8.93 7.00
CA PHE A 63 -2.44 -10.15 6.40
C PHE A 63 -2.07 -11.13 7.53
N GLU A 64 -2.73 -12.27 7.58
CA GLU A 64 -2.53 -13.30 8.60
C GLU A 64 -2.09 -14.62 7.95
N TYR A 65 -0.91 -15.11 8.31
CA TYR A 65 -0.36 -16.39 7.86
C TYR A 65 0.15 -17.20 9.05
N GLY A 66 -0.50 -18.33 9.33
CA GLY A 66 -0.27 -19.09 10.57
C GLY A 66 -0.58 -18.24 11.81
N HIS A 67 0.45 -17.94 12.61
CA HIS A 67 0.34 -17.05 13.79
C HIS A 67 0.93 -15.66 13.55
N ASP A 68 1.40 -15.35 12.35
CA ASP A 68 2.03 -14.06 12.06
C ASP A 68 1.01 -13.14 11.40
N ILE A 69 0.85 -11.95 11.99
CA ILE A 69 -0.07 -10.91 11.52
C ILE A 69 0.74 -9.67 11.15
N ILE A 70 0.45 -9.10 9.99
CA ILE A 70 0.93 -7.78 9.58
C ILE A 70 -0.28 -6.89 9.31
N VAL A 71 -0.17 -5.64 9.74
CA VAL A 71 -1.12 -4.58 9.41
C VAL A 71 -0.52 -3.72 8.30
N LEU A 72 -1.29 -3.46 7.24
CA LEU A 72 -0.99 -2.43 6.25
C LEU A 72 -1.97 -1.28 6.44
N ASP A 73 -1.41 -0.11 6.75
CA ASP A 73 -2.10 1.16 7.01
C ASP A 73 -3.05 1.16 8.24
N MET A 74 -3.32 2.36 8.74
CA MET A 74 -4.19 2.68 9.88
C MET A 74 -4.85 4.04 9.66
N GLY A 75 -5.69 4.11 8.65
CA GLY A 75 -6.38 5.33 8.23
C GLY A 75 -7.50 5.80 9.13
N LEU A 76 -7.87 7.07 8.97
CA LEU A 76 -9.19 7.58 9.36
C LEU A 76 -10.01 7.95 8.12
N GLN A 77 -11.32 8.10 8.30
CA GLN A 77 -12.23 8.64 7.31
C GLN A 77 -12.89 9.90 7.88
N PHE A 78 -13.06 10.93 7.06
CA PHE A 78 -13.83 12.11 7.46
C PHE A 78 -15.33 11.79 7.45
N PRO A 79 -16.10 12.38 8.38
CA PRO A 79 -17.56 12.18 8.46
C PRO A 79 -18.28 12.71 7.22
N GLU A 80 -19.47 12.19 6.96
CA GLU A 80 -20.40 12.74 5.97
C GLU A 80 -21.21 13.90 6.58
N GLU A 81 -21.91 14.67 5.72
CA GLU A 81 -22.65 15.88 6.13
C GLU A 81 -23.75 15.60 7.16
N ASP A 82 -24.26 14.37 7.22
CA ASP A 82 -25.33 13.93 8.11
C ASP A 82 -24.83 13.38 9.47
N MET A 83 -23.53 13.51 9.76
CA MET A 83 -22.90 13.02 11.00
C MET A 83 -22.45 14.16 11.94
N PRO A 84 -23.36 15.01 12.44
CA PRO A 84 -22.98 16.13 13.29
C PRO A 84 -22.36 15.64 14.61
N GLY A 85 -21.23 16.25 14.99
CA GLY A 85 -20.49 15.93 16.22
C GLY A 85 -19.48 14.79 16.09
N VAL A 86 -19.35 14.16 14.91
CA VAL A 86 -18.29 13.20 14.61
C VAL A 86 -17.12 13.95 13.96
N ASP A 87 -15.91 13.84 14.51
CA ASP A 87 -14.71 14.47 13.90
C ASP A 87 -14.10 13.59 12.80
N TYR A 88 -14.06 12.27 13.02
CA TYR A 88 -13.54 11.25 12.09
C TYR A 88 -13.94 9.84 12.55
N ILE A 89 -13.90 8.91 11.59
CA ILE A 89 -14.24 7.49 11.74
C ILE A 89 -12.93 6.67 11.62
N ILE A 90 -12.80 5.60 12.41
CA ILE A 90 -11.62 4.71 12.40
C ILE A 90 -12.02 3.24 12.24
N PRO A 91 -11.13 2.36 11.74
CA PRO A 91 -11.39 0.93 11.61
C PRO A 91 -11.72 0.22 12.93
N ASP A 92 -12.60 -0.78 12.86
CA ASP A 92 -12.96 -1.63 13.99
C ASP A 92 -12.08 -2.87 14.09
N ILE A 93 -11.12 -2.82 15.01
CA ILE A 93 -10.10 -3.86 15.19
C ILE A 93 -10.50 -5.01 16.13
N ARG A 94 -11.79 -5.19 16.45
CA ARG A 94 -12.25 -6.24 17.41
C ARG A 94 -11.75 -7.65 17.08
N TYR A 95 -11.57 -7.98 15.80
CA TYR A 95 -11.01 -9.27 15.36
C TYR A 95 -9.58 -9.53 15.87
N LEU A 96 -8.80 -8.48 16.11
CA LEU A 96 -7.41 -8.59 16.60
C LEU A 96 -7.32 -8.74 18.12
N LYS A 97 -8.45 -8.64 18.84
CA LYS A 97 -8.49 -8.82 20.29
C LYS A 97 -8.02 -10.21 20.69
N GLY A 98 -7.01 -10.28 21.55
CA GLY A 98 -6.35 -11.52 21.97
C GLY A 98 -5.30 -12.05 20.98
N LYS A 99 -5.09 -11.37 19.85
CA LYS A 99 -4.06 -11.68 18.85
C LYS A 99 -2.93 -10.65 18.82
N GLU A 100 -2.86 -9.74 19.79
CA GLU A 100 -1.91 -8.62 19.79
C GLU A 100 -0.45 -9.11 19.72
N LYS A 101 -0.14 -10.20 20.42
CA LYS A 101 1.20 -10.84 20.41
C LYS A 101 1.59 -11.46 19.05
N ASN A 102 0.62 -11.71 18.19
CA ASN A 102 0.81 -12.26 16.86
C ASN A 102 1.09 -11.16 15.82
N ILE A 103 0.88 -9.89 16.16
CA ILE A 103 1.14 -8.75 15.30
C ILE A 103 2.65 -8.50 15.27
N ARG A 104 3.25 -8.78 14.11
CA ARG A 104 4.70 -8.66 13.89
C ARG A 104 5.12 -7.25 13.53
N GLY A 105 4.21 -6.47 12.96
CA GLY A 105 4.48 -5.10 12.56
C GLY A 105 3.27 -4.41 11.95
N VAL A 106 3.35 -3.08 11.92
CA VAL A 106 2.45 -2.20 11.18
C VAL A 106 3.26 -1.53 10.09
N ILE A 107 2.82 -1.65 8.85
CA ILE A 107 3.46 -1.05 7.69
C ILE A 107 2.58 0.11 7.26
N LEU A 108 3.16 1.29 7.09
CA LEU A 108 2.43 2.46 6.59
C LEU A 108 2.99 2.82 5.21
N SER A 109 2.12 2.78 4.21
CA SER A 109 2.47 3.00 2.81
C SER A 109 2.91 4.44 2.55
N HIS A 110 2.16 5.41 3.11
CA HIS A 110 2.46 6.83 2.98
C HIS A 110 1.77 7.66 4.07
N GLY A 111 2.04 8.98 4.11
CA GLY A 111 1.65 9.85 5.22
C GLY A 111 0.26 10.49 5.18
N HIS A 112 -0.66 10.08 4.30
CA HIS A 112 -2.01 10.65 4.27
C HIS A 112 -2.89 10.17 5.42
N LEU A 113 -3.91 10.96 5.77
CA LEU A 113 -4.71 10.74 6.99
C LEU A 113 -5.56 9.48 6.91
N ASP A 114 -6.00 9.16 5.72
CA ASP A 114 -6.64 7.91 5.36
C ASP A 114 -5.72 6.70 5.37
N HIS A 115 -4.43 6.87 5.66
CA HIS A 115 -3.47 5.76 5.88
C HIS A 115 -2.79 5.79 7.25
N ILE A 116 -2.69 6.95 7.92
CA ILE A 116 -2.02 7.06 9.24
C ILE A 116 -2.89 7.67 10.34
N GLY A 117 -4.07 8.17 10.00
CA GLY A 117 -4.86 9.03 10.88
C GLY A 117 -5.38 8.35 12.13
N ALA A 118 -5.62 7.04 12.08
CA ALA A 118 -6.08 6.25 13.22
C ALA A 118 -4.93 5.70 14.08
N VAL A 119 -3.66 5.94 13.73
CA VAL A 119 -2.50 5.45 14.50
C VAL A 119 -2.59 5.78 16.00
N PRO A 120 -2.92 7.01 16.44
CA PRO A 120 -3.03 7.33 17.87
C PRO A 120 -4.09 6.52 18.62
N HIS A 121 -5.12 6.03 17.91
CA HIS A 121 -6.24 5.29 18.48
C HIS A 121 -6.00 3.78 18.48
N LEU A 122 -5.42 3.26 17.39
CA LEU A 122 -5.31 1.83 17.15
C LEU A 122 -4.00 1.25 17.67
N LEU A 123 -2.87 1.96 17.51
CA LEU A 123 -1.56 1.45 17.91
C LEU A 123 -1.47 1.06 19.40
N PRO A 124 -2.06 1.82 20.37
CA PRO A 124 -2.11 1.40 21.76
C PRO A 124 -2.88 0.09 21.97
N ARG A 125 -4.00 -0.09 21.26
CA ARG A 125 -4.89 -1.26 21.37
C ARG A 125 -4.27 -2.52 20.79
N LEU A 126 -3.34 -2.37 19.85
CA LEU A 126 -2.58 -3.49 19.26
C LEU A 126 -1.34 -3.87 20.08
N GLY A 127 -1.09 -3.24 21.23
CA GLY A 127 0.05 -3.57 22.10
C GLY A 127 1.37 -2.95 21.64
N TRP A 128 1.33 -1.83 20.91
CA TRP A 128 2.52 -1.12 20.42
C TRP A 128 3.48 -2.00 19.60
N PRO A 129 3.00 -2.63 18.50
CA PRO A 129 3.88 -3.26 17.53
C PRO A 129 4.80 -2.21 16.88
N THR A 130 5.92 -2.67 16.31
CA THR A 130 6.81 -1.78 15.56
C THR A 130 6.12 -1.26 14.30
N VAL A 131 6.24 0.05 14.07
CA VAL A 131 5.77 0.74 12.87
C VAL A 131 6.91 0.86 11.88
N TYR A 132 6.69 0.40 10.65
CA TYR A 132 7.63 0.43 9.53
C TYR A 132 7.08 1.39 8.47
N ALA A 133 7.82 2.46 8.18
CA ALA A 133 7.41 3.40 7.15
C ALA A 133 8.61 4.20 6.64
N SER A 134 8.41 4.95 5.56
CA SER A 134 9.38 5.92 5.07
C SER A 134 9.60 7.09 6.04
N ARG A 135 10.67 7.85 5.82
CA ARG A 135 11.06 8.97 6.69
C ARG A 135 9.96 10.01 6.85
N MET A 136 9.39 10.51 5.74
CA MET A 136 8.30 11.49 5.80
C MET A 136 7.08 10.95 6.55
N THR A 137 6.69 9.70 6.26
CA THR A 137 5.55 9.04 6.92
C THR A 137 5.77 8.89 8.43
N LEU A 138 6.95 8.44 8.86
CA LEU A 138 7.29 8.35 10.28
C LEU A 138 7.32 9.71 10.98
N ALA A 139 7.76 10.76 10.30
CA ALA A 139 7.77 12.11 10.87
C ALA A 139 6.33 12.59 11.14
N LEU A 140 5.41 12.37 10.20
CA LEU A 140 3.99 12.70 10.37
C LEU A 140 3.32 11.85 11.47
N VAL A 141 3.66 10.56 11.55
CA VAL A 141 3.17 9.66 12.62
C VAL A 141 3.67 10.10 13.99
N ARG A 142 4.97 10.42 14.13
CA ARG A 142 5.55 10.92 15.38
C ARG A 142 4.81 12.17 15.85
N ARG A 143 4.52 13.08 14.92
CA ARG A 143 3.79 14.31 15.23
C ARG A 143 2.36 14.05 15.70
N ARG A 144 1.61 13.18 15.02
CA ARG A 144 0.27 12.79 15.48
C ARG A 144 0.27 12.18 16.88
N LEU A 145 1.25 11.32 17.15
CA LEU A 145 1.40 10.73 18.47
C LEU A 145 1.86 11.75 19.51
N GLU A 146 2.63 12.78 19.13
CA GLU A 146 3.00 13.90 20.02
C GLU A 146 1.76 14.70 20.43
N GLU A 147 0.89 15.04 19.47
CA GLU A 147 -0.39 15.73 19.72
C GLU A 147 -1.30 14.92 20.66
N ALA A 148 -1.28 13.58 20.52
CA ALA A 148 -1.98 12.67 21.42
C ALA A 148 -1.25 12.37 22.74
N LYS A 149 -0.05 12.93 22.98
CA LYS A 149 0.83 12.67 24.14
C LYS A 149 1.26 11.19 24.27
N LEU A 150 1.39 10.51 23.14
CA LEU A 150 1.70 9.08 23.00
C LEU A 150 3.05 8.81 22.31
N GLN A 151 3.74 9.83 21.79
CA GLN A 151 4.98 9.66 21.01
C GLN A 151 6.03 8.75 21.68
N ARG A 152 6.18 8.84 23.00
CA ARG A 152 7.17 8.06 23.78
C ARG A 152 7.01 6.54 23.69
N TYR A 153 5.84 6.04 23.27
CA TYR A 153 5.57 4.61 23.13
C TYR A 153 5.85 4.08 21.72
N LEU A 154 6.09 4.97 20.75
CA LEU A 154 6.31 4.60 19.37
C LEU A 154 7.61 3.80 19.22
N LYS A 155 7.49 2.56 18.77
CA LYS A 155 8.58 1.78 18.20
C LYS A 155 8.53 1.97 16.69
N ALA A 156 9.51 2.65 16.12
CA ALA A 156 9.54 2.95 14.69
C ALA A 156 10.81 2.42 14.04
N TYR A 157 10.66 1.89 12.82
CA TYR A 157 11.74 1.49 11.94
C TYR A 157 11.59 2.25 10.62
N GLU A 158 12.60 3.04 10.28
CA GLU A 158 12.62 3.80 9.02
C GLU A 158 13.05 2.89 7.87
N ILE A 159 12.19 2.76 6.88
CA ILE A 159 12.52 2.11 5.61
C ILE A 159 13.39 3.09 4.83
N LYS A 160 14.68 2.80 4.72
CA LYS A 160 15.65 3.73 4.13
C LYS A 160 15.62 3.70 2.60
N THR A 161 15.28 2.55 2.03
CA THR A 161 15.26 2.35 0.59
C THR A 161 14.15 1.38 0.20
N ALA A 162 13.57 1.55 -0.99
CA ALA A 162 12.64 0.60 -1.58
C ALA A 162 13.24 -0.80 -1.85
N ASN A 163 14.57 -0.97 -1.78
CA ASN A 163 15.23 -2.27 -1.92
C ASN A 163 15.26 -3.09 -0.63
N GLU A 164 14.88 -2.49 0.49
CA GLU A 164 14.88 -3.15 1.77
C GLU A 164 13.83 -4.26 1.83
N THR A 165 14.11 -5.24 2.68
CA THR A 165 13.22 -6.37 2.93
C THR A 165 13.17 -6.63 4.43
N LEU A 166 11.96 -6.81 4.95
CA LEU A 166 11.70 -7.18 6.33
C LEU A 166 11.28 -8.64 6.40
N THR A 167 11.72 -9.33 7.46
CA THR A 167 11.22 -10.66 7.82
C THR A 167 10.43 -10.54 9.11
N LEU A 168 9.12 -10.66 9.00
CA LEU A 168 8.15 -10.49 10.08
C LEU A 168 7.49 -11.85 10.37
N GLY A 169 8.18 -12.67 11.15
CA GLY A 169 7.83 -14.08 11.33
C GLY A 169 8.04 -14.87 10.03
N LYS A 170 7.02 -15.61 9.59
CA LYS A 170 6.99 -16.36 8.33
C LYS A 170 6.62 -15.50 7.11
N ILE A 171 6.38 -14.20 7.30
CA ILE A 171 6.00 -13.27 6.25
C ILE A 171 7.19 -12.38 5.90
N LYS A 172 7.56 -12.33 4.63
CA LYS A 172 8.62 -11.45 4.12
C LYS A 172 7.95 -10.25 3.44
N VAL A 173 8.40 -9.04 3.75
CA VAL A 173 7.85 -7.82 3.17
C VAL A 173 8.92 -7.03 2.45
N GLY A 174 8.69 -6.74 1.18
CA GLY A 174 9.50 -5.87 0.36
C GLY A 174 8.76 -4.60 -0.01
N PHE A 175 9.49 -3.66 -0.60
CA PHE A 175 8.96 -2.36 -1.01
C PHE A 175 9.29 -2.05 -2.47
N PHE A 176 8.66 -1.01 -2.99
CA PHE A 176 8.98 -0.34 -4.25
C PHE A 176 8.48 1.10 -4.20
N ASP A 177 9.19 2.03 -4.84
CA ASP A 177 8.76 3.43 -4.89
C ASP A 177 7.51 3.57 -5.74
N VAL A 178 6.57 4.43 -5.34
CA VAL A 178 5.41 4.81 -6.15
C VAL A 178 5.29 6.33 -6.19
N THR A 179 4.89 6.87 -7.35
CA THR A 179 4.49 8.28 -7.44
C THR A 179 3.11 8.46 -6.83
N HIS A 180 2.97 9.51 -6.03
CA HIS A 180 1.70 9.88 -5.40
C HIS A 180 1.71 11.37 -5.00
N SER A 181 0.65 11.85 -4.35
CA SER A 181 0.50 13.26 -3.95
C SER A 181 1.34 13.70 -2.74
N ILE A 182 2.04 12.77 -2.10
CA ILE A 182 2.91 13.03 -0.94
C ILE A 182 4.26 12.37 -1.18
N MET A 183 5.30 12.97 -0.59
CA MET A 183 6.65 12.42 -0.61
C MET A 183 6.74 11.04 0.04
N ASP A 184 7.72 10.27 -0.41
CA ASP A 184 8.12 8.97 0.12
C ASP A 184 6.97 7.94 0.22
N ALA A 185 6.05 7.94 -0.75
CA ALA A 185 5.04 6.89 -0.86
C ALA A 185 5.67 5.57 -1.32
N LEU A 186 5.29 4.48 -0.67
CA LEU A 186 5.83 3.14 -0.92
C LEU A 186 4.72 2.16 -1.27
N GLY A 187 4.93 1.42 -2.36
CA GLY A 187 4.25 0.16 -2.60
C GLY A 187 4.86 -0.97 -1.77
N VAL A 188 4.05 -1.97 -1.45
CA VAL A 188 4.40 -3.07 -0.56
C VAL A 188 4.23 -4.40 -1.29
N VAL A 189 5.19 -5.31 -1.10
CA VAL A 189 5.10 -6.70 -1.56
C VAL A 189 5.15 -7.63 -0.35
N ILE A 190 4.10 -8.40 -0.11
CA ILE A 190 3.98 -9.31 1.04
C ILE A 190 4.09 -10.75 0.52
N GLN A 191 5.20 -11.41 0.84
CA GLN A 191 5.48 -12.77 0.42
C GLN A 191 5.24 -13.76 1.56
N THR A 192 4.52 -14.82 1.23
CA THR A 192 4.34 -16.00 2.06
C THR A 192 4.66 -17.25 1.23
N PRO A 193 4.82 -18.43 1.85
CA PRO A 193 4.98 -19.67 1.10
C PRO A 193 3.85 -20.00 0.11
N VAL A 194 2.66 -19.39 0.27
CA VAL A 194 1.46 -19.74 -0.51
C VAL A 194 1.00 -18.66 -1.49
N ALA A 195 1.40 -17.39 -1.29
CA ALA A 195 1.04 -16.28 -2.17
C ALA A 195 2.01 -15.10 -2.02
N ASN A 196 2.17 -14.34 -3.11
CA ASN A 196 2.75 -13.01 -3.13
C ASN A 196 1.63 -11.97 -3.27
N ILE A 197 1.56 -10.99 -2.38
CA ILE A 197 0.64 -9.86 -2.51
C ILE A 197 1.43 -8.66 -3.00
N VAL A 198 0.98 -8.01 -4.07
CA VAL A 198 1.49 -6.72 -4.51
C VAL A 198 0.42 -5.67 -4.22
N HIS A 199 0.78 -4.65 -3.44
CA HIS A 199 -0.12 -3.57 -3.06
C HIS A 199 0.60 -2.22 -3.26
N PRO A 200 0.35 -1.48 -4.34
CA PRO A 200 0.98 -0.19 -4.58
C PRO A 200 0.67 0.86 -3.52
N GLY A 201 -0.41 0.69 -2.76
CA GLY A 201 -0.98 1.75 -1.92
C GLY A 201 -1.80 2.67 -2.80
N ASP A 202 -1.91 3.93 -2.38
CA ASP A 202 -2.33 4.99 -3.27
C ASP A 202 -1.15 5.38 -4.15
N TRP A 203 -1.40 5.46 -5.45
CA TRP A 203 -0.37 5.59 -6.46
C TRP A 203 -0.91 6.38 -7.66
N ARG A 204 0.00 6.77 -8.54
CA ARG A 204 -0.33 7.39 -9.81
C ARG A 204 0.51 6.76 -10.90
N TYR A 205 -0.06 6.66 -12.09
CA TYR A 205 0.72 6.36 -13.28
C TYR A 205 1.23 7.67 -13.89
N ASP A 206 2.21 8.29 -13.24
CA ASP A 206 2.88 9.50 -13.76
C ASP A 206 4.28 9.16 -14.27
N LEU A 207 4.47 9.28 -15.58
CA LEU A 207 5.75 9.07 -16.26
C LEU A 207 6.63 10.34 -16.29
N ASN A 208 6.05 11.49 -15.95
CA ASN A 208 6.72 12.80 -16.00
C ASN A 208 6.50 13.59 -14.68
N PRO A 209 6.92 13.05 -13.53
CA PRO A 209 6.81 13.79 -12.27
C PRO A 209 7.71 15.04 -12.33
N VAL A 210 7.30 16.11 -11.63
CA VAL A 210 8.09 17.36 -11.55
C VAL A 210 9.39 17.15 -10.78
N THR A 211 9.32 16.36 -9.72
CA THR A 211 10.43 16.01 -8.83
C THR A 211 10.53 14.50 -8.71
N GLY A 212 11.75 13.98 -8.52
CA GLY A 212 11.98 12.55 -8.37
C GLY A 212 11.99 11.77 -9.69
N ARG A 213 11.73 10.47 -9.61
CA ARG A 213 11.69 9.54 -10.75
C ARG A 213 10.29 8.97 -10.89
N PRO A 214 9.84 8.64 -12.11
CA PRO A 214 8.60 7.89 -12.27
C PRO A 214 8.70 6.54 -11.58
N THR A 215 7.54 5.96 -11.24
CA THR A 215 7.46 4.61 -10.68
C THR A 215 8.12 3.60 -11.61
N ASP A 216 9.17 2.92 -11.13
CA ASP A 216 9.84 1.86 -11.87
C ASP A 216 9.19 0.50 -11.58
N PHE A 217 8.13 0.19 -12.33
CA PHE A 217 7.42 -1.08 -12.22
C PHE A 217 8.27 -2.29 -12.62
N SER A 218 9.42 -2.11 -13.31
CA SER A 218 10.30 -3.23 -13.66
C SER A 218 10.88 -3.91 -12.41
N GLN A 219 11.00 -3.16 -11.30
CA GLN A 219 11.42 -3.71 -10.01
C GLN A 219 10.46 -4.78 -9.48
N LEU A 220 9.19 -4.78 -9.90
CA LEU A 220 8.24 -5.83 -9.51
C LEU A 220 8.64 -7.21 -10.02
N ALA A 221 9.40 -7.28 -11.12
CA ALA A 221 9.85 -8.55 -11.69
C ALA A 221 10.72 -9.37 -10.70
N ARG A 222 11.46 -8.70 -9.80
CA ARG A 222 12.31 -9.37 -8.80
C ARG A 222 11.50 -10.16 -7.76
N TRP A 223 10.23 -9.80 -7.60
CA TRP A 223 9.33 -10.43 -6.63
C TRP A 223 8.51 -11.58 -7.22
N ASN A 224 8.59 -11.76 -8.55
CA ASN A 224 7.88 -12.83 -9.23
C ASN A 224 8.50 -14.20 -8.91
N SER A 225 7.69 -15.11 -8.37
CA SER A 225 8.05 -16.51 -8.18
C SER A 225 7.23 -17.37 -9.15
N LYS A 226 7.90 -18.17 -9.98
CA LYS A 226 7.22 -19.06 -10.95
C LYS A 226 6.28 -20.08 -10.29
N THR A 227 6.45 -20.35 -9.00
CA THR A 227 5.74 -21.41 -8.28
C THR A 227 4.71 -20.89 -7.29
N THR A 228 4.70 -19.58 -6.99
CA THR A 228 3.82 -18.98 -5.99
C THR A 228 2.87 -18.01 -6.67
N PRO A 229 1.54 -18.18 -6.56
CA PRO A 229 0.59 -17.28 -7.19
C PRO A 229 0.73 -15.86 -6.62
N SER A 230 0.44 -14.88 -7.47
CA SER A 230 0.44 -13.46 -7.09
C SER A 230 -0.98 -12.91 -7.06
N VAL A 231 -1.29 -12.11 -6.03
CA VAL A 231 -2.51 -11.31 -5.92
C VAL A 231 -2.11 -9.85 -6.01
N LEU A 232 -2.74 -9.13 -6.93
CA LEU A 232 -2.58 -7.68 -7.05
C LEU A 232 -3.76 -7.00 -6.34
N MET A 233 -3.46 -6.20 -5.32
CA MET A 233 -4.42 -5.34 -4.65
C MET A 233 -4.19 -3.91 -5.13
N MET A 234 -5.15 -3.38 -5.90
CA MET A 234 -5.08 -2.03 -6.45
C MET A 234 -6.12 -1.13 -5.80
N GLU A 235 -5.76 0.14 -5.59
CA GLU A 235 -6.76 1.17 -5.36
C GLU A 235 -7.72 1.25 -6.55
N SER A 236 -8.95 1.68 -6.28
CA SER A 236 -10.01 1.80 -7.28
C SER A 236 -10.49 3.23 -7.48
N LEU A 237 -9.83 4.22 -6.85
CA LEU A 237 -10.14 5.63 -7.04
C LEU A 237 -9.93 6.02 -8.51
N GLY A 238 -11.00 6.52 -9.13
CA GLY A 238 -10.99 6.89 -10.55
C GLY A 238 -11.13 5.72 -11.53
N SER A 239 -11.32 4.47 -11.07
CA SER A 239 -11.52 3.31 -11.95
C SER A 239 -12.73 3.42 -12.89
N THR A 240 -13.71 4.27 -12.56
CA THR A 240 -14.89 4.55 -13.38
C THR A 240 -14.67 5.67 -14.40
N LYS A 241 -13.52 6.33 -14.39
CA LYS A 241 -13.17 7.41 -15.32
C LYS A 241 -12.32 6.85 -16.46
N GLU A 242 -12.75 7.09 -17.69
CA GLU A 242 -11.96 6.76 -18.87
C GLU A 242 -10.76 7.71 -19.03
N GLY A 243 -9.69 7.22 -19.65
CA GLY A 243 -8.50 8.00 -19.98
C GLY A 243 -7.41 7.94 -18.90
N SER A 244 -6.58 8.98 -18.84
CA SER A 244 -5.45 9.08 -17.93
C SER A 244 -5.52 10.37 -17.10
N GLN A 245 -4.88 10.35 -15.94
CA GLN A 245 -4.69 11.56 -15.14
C GLN A 245 -3.74 12.53 -15.86
N ILE A 246 -3.91 13.83 -15.60
CA ILE A 246 -3.00 14.87 -16.06
C ILE A 246 -1.65 14.69 -15.34
N SER A 247 -0.55 14.76 -16.07
CA SER A 247 0.80 14.66 -15.49
C SER A 247 1.10 15.84 -14.55
N GLU A 248 1.90 15.60 -13.51
CA GLU A 248 2.29 16.66 -12.59
C GLU A 248 3.10 17.77 -13.27
N ILE A 249 3.88 17.46 -14.32
CA ILE A 249 4.58 18.49 -15.11
C ILE A 249 3.63 19.44 -15.83
N GLU A 250 2.48 18.96 -16.28
CA GLU A 250 1.46 19.80 -16.90
C GLU A 250 0.75 20.67 -15.85
N ILE A 251 0.44 20.11 -14.69
CA ILE A 251 -0.08 20.88 -13.54
C ILE A 251 0.89 21.98 -13.14
N PHE A 252 2.19 21.68 -13.07
CA PHE A 252 3.25 22.64 -12.78
C PHE A 252 3.28 23.80 -13.80
N ARG A 253 3.23 23.49 -15.10
CA ARG A 253 3.20 24.50 -16.17
C ARG A 253 1.95 25.38 -16.07
N ASN A 254 0.80 24.79 -15.79
CA ASN A 254 -0.46 25.51 -15.62
C ASN A 254 -0.42 26.46 -14.43
N ILE A 255 0.07 25.98 -13.27
CA ILE A 255 0.27 26.82 -12.07
C ILE A 255 1.22 27.98 -12.38
N LYS A 256 2.35 27.71 -13.04
CA LYS A 256 3.31 28.76 -13.43
C LYS A 256 2.66 29.83 -14.30
N GLY A 257 1.97 29.45 -15.36
CA GLY A 257 1.29 30.39 -16.25
C GLY A 257 0.17 31.19 -15.57
N LEU A 258 -0.51 30.61 -14.56
CA LEU A 258 -1.48 31.34 -13.75
C LEU A 258 -0.81 32.39 -12.85
N LEU A 259 0.30 32.04 -12.20
CA LEU A 259 1.06 32.97 -11.34
C LEU A 259 1.68 34.12 -12.13
N GLU A 260 2.18 33.85 -13.35
CA GLU A 260 2.74 34.85 -14.26
C GLU A 260 1.72 35.90 -14.70
N ARG A 261 0.50 35.46 -15.04
CA ARG A 261 -0.56 36.34 -15.58
C ARG A 261 -1.37 37.05 -14.51
N ALA A 262 -1.25 36.66 -13.24
CA ALA A 262 -2.04 37.24 -12.16
C ALA A 262 -1.67 38.72 -11.91
N PRO A 263 -2.61 39.67 -12.12
CA PRO A 263 -2.33 41.10 -11.99
C PRO A 263 -2.25 41.59 -10.53
N GLY A 264 -2.63 40.75 -9.57
CA GLY A 264 -2.71 41.11 -8.16
C GLY A 264 -2.35 39.97 -7.21
N ARG A 265 -2.87 40.04 -5.99
CA ARG A 265 -2.66 39.01 -4.97
C ARG A 265 -3.29 37.68 -5.41
N VAL A 266 -2.54 36.59 -5.24
CA VAL A 266 -3.01 35.22 -5.48
C VAL A 266 -3.18 34.51 -4.15
N ILE A 267 -4.32 33.86 -3.95
CA ILE A 267 -4.60 33.02 -2.78
C ILE A 267 -4.79 31.59 -3.30
N ILE A 268 -4.03 30.64 -2.75
CA ILE A 268 -4.05 29.24 -3.19
C ILE A 268 -4.42 28.37 -1.99
N ALA A 269 -5.52 27.64 -2.12
CA ALA A 269 -5.91 26.60 -1.17
C ALA A 269 -5.48 25.23 -1.71
N THR A 270 -4.82 24.43 -0.87
CA THR A 270 -4.36 23.08 -1.21
C THR A 270 -4.28 22.23 0.05
N PHE A 271 -4.29 20.91 -0.11
CA PHE A 271 -4.03 20.00 1.01
C PHE A 271 -2.64 20.22 1.57
N ALA A 272 -2.54 20.25 2.90
CA ALA A 272 -1.28 20.43 3.62
C ALA A 272 -0.28 19.27 3.40
N SER A 273 -0.76 18.09 2.98
CA SER A 273 0.08 16.93 2.67
C SER A 273 0.80 17.04 1.32
N MET A 274 0.35 17.91 0.41
CA MET A 274 0.94 18.09 -0.92
C MET A 274 2.19 18.97 -0.88
N VAL A 275 3.17 18.57 -0.08
CA VAL A 275 4.33 19.41 0.26
C VAL A 275 5.19 19.71 -0.96
N GLU A 276 5.31 18.78 -1.92
CA GLU A 276 6.00 19.04 -3.19
C GLU A 276 5.36 20.19 -3.96
N ARG A 277 4.03 20.22 -4.03
CA ARG A 277 3.29 21.29 -4.72
C ARG A 277 3.46 22.64 -4.05
N VAL A 278 3.49 22.66 -2.72
CA VAL A 278 3.80 23.85 -1.94
C VAL A 278 5.23 24.32 -2.25
N GLY A 279 6.18 23.39 -2.36
CA GLY A 279 7.54 23.66 -2.81
C GLY A 279 7.60 24.30 -4.21
N TRP A 280 6.83 23.79 -5.16
CA TRP A 280 6.73 24.38 -6.51
C TRP A 280 6.17 25.79 -6.47
N LEU A 281 5.10 26.01 -5.69
CA LEU A 281 4.48 27.32 -5.53
C LEU A 281 5.46 28.35 -4.95
N ILE A 282 6.25 27.94 -3.95
CA ILE A 282 7.28 28.79 -3.36
C ILE A 282 8.35 29.12 -4.40
N ASN A 283 8.90 28.12 -5.08
CA ASN A 283 9.98 28.29 -6.05
C ASN A 283 9.54 29.14 -7.25
N ILE A 284 8.38 28.85 -7.85
CA ILE A 284 7.84 29.65 -8.95
C ILE A 284 7.60 31.09 -8.50
N SER A 285 7.02 31.30 -7.33
CA SER A 285 6.77 32.65 -6.82
C SER A 285 8.06 33.45 -6.61
N GLU A 286 9.10 32.82 -6.08
CA GLU A 286 10.43 33.43 -5.90
C GLU A 286 11.06 33.83 -7.24
N GLN A 287 11.00 32.95 -8.25
CA GLN A 287 11.47 33.25 -9.61
C GLN A 287 10.74 34.44 -10.25
N LEU A 288 9.46 34.63 -9.92
CA LEU A 288 8.65 35.75 -10.39
C LEU A 288 8.79 37.01 -9.53
N GLY A 289 9.70 37.02 -8.55
CA GLY A 289 9.91 38.15 -7.63
C GLY A 289 8.74 38.37 -6.65
N LYS A 290 7.83 37.40 -6.51
CA LYS A 290 6.70 37.46 -5.58
C LYS A 290 7.13 37.00 -4.18
N LYS A 291 6.43 37.47 -3.15
CA LYS A 291 6.61 37.03 -1.76
C LYS A 291 5.54 36.03 -1.39
N VAL A 292 5.92 34.99 -0.63
CA VAL A 292 5.01 33.91 -0.21
C VAL A 292 4.80 33.96 1.30
N ALA A 293 3.54 33.85 1.71
CA ALA A 293 3.16 33.63 3.09
C ALA A 293 2.37 32.31 3.16
N LEU A 294 2.81 31.40 4.04
CA LEU A 294 2.08 30.18 4.32
C LEU A 294 1.13 30.43 5.49
N ASP A 295 -0.12 29.99 5.35
CA ASP A 295 -1.09 30.01 6.45
C ASP A 295 -1.79 28.66 6.65
N GLY A 296 -2.26 28.43 7.88
CA GLY A 296 -2.79 27.15 8.35
C GLY A 296 -1.78 26.34 9.16
N TYR A 297 -2.23 25.80 10.29
CA TYR A 297 -1.41 25.03 11.23
C TYR A 297 -0.76 23.80 10.58
N SER A 298 -1.55 22.94 9.93
CA SER A 298 -1.06 21.73 9.28
C SER A 298 -0.11 22.03 8.12
N MET A 299 -0.35 23.11 7.37
CA MET A 299 0.50 23.53 6.26
C MET A 299 1.89 23.93 6.75
N LYS A 300 1.95 24.85 7.72
CA LYS A 300 3.21 25.31 8.34
C LYS A 300 4.00 24.12 8.89
N MET A 301 3.32 23.24 9.62
CA MET A 301 3.92 22.06 10.24
C MET A 301 4.51 21.08 9.21
N ASN A 302 3.75 20.71 8.18
CA ASN A 302 4.22 19.74 7.19
C ASN A 302 5.41 20.26 6.38
N VAL A 303 5.42 21.56 6.06
CA VAL A 303 6.57 22.21 5.40
C VAL A 303 7.81 22.19 6.29
N GLU A 304 7.67 22.48 7.59
CA GLU A 304 8.80 22.41 8.54
C GLU A 304 9.33 20.99 8.73
N ILE A 305 8.48 19.96 8.62
CA ILE A 305 8.91 18.56 8.63
C ILE A 305 9.70 18.24 7.37
N ALA A 306 9.22 18.64 6.19
CA ALA A 306 9.86 18.31 4.92
C ALA A 306 11.20 19.05 4.68
N LYS A 307 11.44 20.18 5.36
CA LYS A 307 12.72 20.91 5.31
C LYS A 307 13.88 20.17 6.00
N LYS A 308 13.59 19.24 6.91
CA LYS A 308 14.59 18.56 7.74
C LYS A 308 15.05 17.25 7.11
#